data_AF-A0A523WKK3-F1
#
_entry.id   AF-A0A523WKK3-F1
#
_cell.length_a   1.000
_cell.length_b   1.000
_cell.length_c   1.000
_cell.angle_alpha   90.00
_cell.angle_beta   90.00
_cell.angle_gamma   90.00
#
_symmetry.space_group_name_H-M   'P 1'
#
loop_
_entity.id
_entity.type
_entity.pdbx_description
1 polymer ?
#
loop_
_entity_poly.entity_id
_entity_poly.type
_entity_poly.pdbx_seq_one_letter_code
_entity_poly.pdbx_strand_id
1 'polypeptide(L)'
;MTPETYIEFKQKLIEKGYASEIDWVEDLKLCDNPGTFEIEAVWVICNSGIQNQVAEKIFLRILKAIDEKRPIIEAFKNKQKVQAMEFIIQNRCSLFEKFIKAEDKIQFLESLPFIGKITKYHLARNLGLDVCKPDRHLVRIASQYKITPVELCRRLSDKTGDKIGTVDIVLWRAANLGMI
;
A
#
# COMPACT_ATOMS: atom_id res chain seq x y z
N MET A 1 -12.68 7.13 -16.27
CA MET A 1 -13.49 5.90 -16.17
C MET A 1 -14.88 6.27 -15.67
N THR A 2 -15.95 5.62 -16.14
CA THR A 2 -17.29 5.86 -15.58
C THR A 2 -17.47 5.06 -14.27
N PRO A 3 -18.38 5.47 -13.36
CA PRO A 3 -18.69 4.69 -12.16
C PRO A 3 -19.14 3.26 -12.48
N GLU A 4 -19.90 3.07 -13.55
CA GLU A 4 -20.43 1.75 -13.96
C GLU A 4 -19.29 0.81 -14.35
N THR A 5 -18.34 1.26 -15.16
CA THR A 5 -17.15 0.48 -15.52
C THR A 5 -16.31 0.11 -14.28
N TYR A 6 -16.17 1.04 -13.33
CA TYR A 6 -15.47 0.77 -12.07
C TYR A 6 -16.20 -0.30 -11.23
N ILE A 7 -17.53 -0.19 -11.09
CA ILE A 7 -18.36 -1.17 -10.36
C ILE A 7 -18.25 -2.55 -11.01
N GLU A 8 -18.25 -2.64 -12.34
CA GLU A 8 -18.04 -3.89 -13.06
C GLU A 8 -16.67 -4.52 -12.74
N PHE A 9 -15.61 -3.72 -12.65
CA PHE A 9 -14.29 -4.22 -12.23
C PHE A 9 -14.30 -4.72 -10.80
N LYS A 10 -14.87 -3.94 -9.87
CA LYS A 10 -15.01 -4.33 -8.45
C LYS A 10 -15.74 -5.67 -8.33
N GLN A 11 -16.87 -5.82 -9.03
CA GLN A 11 -17.66 -7.05 -9.02
C GLN A 11 -16.88 -8.26 -9.58
N LYS A 12 -16.21 -8.10 -10.72
CA LYS A 12 -15.36 -9.16 -11.29
C LYS A 12 -14.19 -9.56 -10.38
N LEU A 13 -13.65 -8.61 -9.61
CA LEU A 13 -12.60 -8.90 -8.63
C LEU A 13 -13.14 -9.68 -7.43
N ILE A 14 -14.32 -9.32 -6.92
CA ILE A 14 -15.03 -10.07 -5.88
C ILE A 14 -15.26 -11.52 -6.33
N GLU A 15 -15.76 -11.73 -7.54
CA GLU A 15 -15.96 -13.06 -8.14
C GLU A 15 -14.66 -13.87 -8.30
N LYS A 16 -13.53 -13.17 -8.46
CA LYS A 16 -12.18 -13.77 -8.52
C LYS A 16 -11.53 -14.00 -7.15
N GLY A 17 -12.23 -13.71 -6.05
CA GLY A 17 -11.78 -13.97 -4.68
C GLY A 17 -11.00 -12.81 -4.03
N TYR A 18 -11.10 -11.59 -4.54
CA TYR A 18 -10.43 -10.40 -3.98
C TYR A 18 -11.32 -9.56 -3.05
N ALA A 19 -12.49 -10.07 -2.65
CA ALA A 19 -13.40 -9.36 -1.75
C ALA A 19 -12.71 -8.95 -0.44
N SER A 20 -11.97 -9.87 0.19
CA SER A 20 -11.30 -9.60 1.46
C SER A 20 -10.24 -8.50 1.40
N GLU A 21 -9.54 -8.34 0.27
CA GLU A 21 -8.59 -7.24 0.06
C GLU A 21 -9.31 -5.90 -0.08
N ILE A 22 -10.42 -5.88 -0.81
CA ILE A 22 -11.24 -4.68 -1.02
C ILE A 22 -11.87 -4.25 0.31
N ASP A 23 -12.51 -5.20 1.01
CA ASP A 23 -13.16 -4.95 2.30
C ASP A 23 -12.14 -4.50 3.34
N TRP A 24 -10.95 -5.11 3.37
CA TRP A 24 -9.86 -4.67 4.24
C TRP A 24 -9.54 -3.19 4.04
N VAL A 25 -9.30 -2.73 2.79
CA VAL A 25 -9.00 -1.31 2.53
C VAL A 25 -10.19 -0.40 2.86
N GLU A 26 -11.41 -0.85 2.56
CA GLU A 26 -12.62 -0.08 2.85
C GLU A 26 -12.83 0.08 4.36
N ASP A 27 -12.49 -0.93 5.16
CA ASP A 27 -12.64 -0.91 6.62
C ASP A 27 -11.42 -0.32 7.35
N LEU A 28 -10.32 -0.03 6.65
CA LEU A 28 -9.11 0.49 7.27
C LEU A 28 -9.41 1.76 8.08
N LYS A 29 -8.92 1.72 9.33
CA LYS A 29 -8.87 2.86 10.25
C LYS A 29 -7.42 3.30 10.38
N LEU A 30 -7.23 4.54 10.82
CA LEU A 30 -5.90 5.05 11.11
C LEU A 30 -5.16 4.09 12.05
N CYS A 31 -3.95 3.69 11.67
CA CYS A 31 -3.10 2.79 12.44
C CYS A 31 -2.95 3.28 13.89
N ASP A 32 -3.20 2.40 14.84
CA ASP A 32 -3.33 2.72 16.26
C ASP A 32 -2.24 2.06 17.12
N ASN A 33 -1.34 1.27 16.53
CA ASN A 33 -0.30 0.58 17.27
C ASN A 33 1.03 0.47 16.49
N PRO A 34 2.18 0.43 17.21
CA PRO A 34 3.49 0.32 16.59
C PRO A 34 3.72 -0.98 15.79
N GLY A 35 3.03 -2.08 16.14
CA GLY A 35 3.21 -3.36 15.48
C GLY A 35 2.66 -3.35 14.06
N THR A 36 1.43 -2.89 13.87
CA THR A 36 0.85 -2.66 12.54
C THR A 36 1.70 -1.67 11.74
N PHE A 37 2.16 -0.58 12.37
CA PHE A 37 3.05 0.39 11.72
C PHE A 37 4.33 -0.24 11.16
N GLU A 38 5.00 -1.06 11.97
CA GLU A 38 6.20 -1.80 11.57
C GLU A 38 5.92 -2.75 10.40
N ILE A 39 4.90 -3.61 10.54
CA ILE A 39 4.59 -4.66 9.58
C ILE A 39 4.25 -4.08 8.21
N GLU A 40 3.45 -3.01 8.18
CA GLU A 40 3.09 -2.33 6.92
C GLU A 40 4.29 -1.62 6.29
N ALA A 41 5.14 -0.98 7.08
CA ALA A 41 6.36 -0.37 6.57
C ALA A 41 7.31 -1.43 5.98
N VAL A 42 7.52 -2.56 6.67
CA VAL A 42 8.33 -3.68 6.15
C VAL A 42 7.73 -4.24 4.87
N TRP A 43 6.40 -4.40 4.81
CA TRP A 43 5.70 -4.84 3.59
C TRP A 43 5.99 -3.90 2.40
N VAL A 44 5.82 -2.59 2.59
CA VAL A 44 6.04 -1.61 1.51
C VAL A 44 7.50 -1.60 1.04
N ILE A 45 8.46 -1.67 1.97
CA ILE A 45 9.89 -1.76 1.62
C ILE A 45 10.15 -3.05 0.85
N CYS A 46 9.62 -4.19 1.30
CA CYS A 46 9.74 -5.48 0.61
C CYS A 46 9.20 -5.39 -0.82
N ASN A 47 7.94 -4.98 -0.95
CA ASN A 47 7.16 -4.94 -2.20
C ASN A 47 7.72 -3.98 -3.26
N SER A 48 8.40 -2.90 -2.85
CA SER A 48 8.88 -1.87 -3.80
C SER A 48 9.78 -2.44 -4.93
N GLY A 49 9.39 -2.29 -6.19
CA GLY A 49 10.22 -2.71 -7.33
C GLY A 49 10.32 -4.22 -7.57
N ILE A 50 9.46 -5.03 -6.95
CA ILE A 50 9.30 -6.45 -7.25
C ILE A 50 7.84 -6.77 -7.61
N GLN A 51 7.61 -7.87 -8.32
CA GLN A 51 6.24 -8.33 -8.61
C GLN A 51 5.53 -8.72 -7.32
N ASN A 52 4.23 -8.41 -7.20
CA ASN A 52 3.47 -8.60 -5.98
C ASN A 52 3.51 -10.06 -5.47
N GLN A 53 3.33 -11.03 -6.36
CA GLN A 53 3.35 -12.46 -6.00
C GLN A 53 4.72 -12.94 -5.51
N VAL A 54 5.80 -12.30 -5.97
CA VAL A 54 7.16 -12.57 -5.48
C VAL A 54 7.36 -11.89 -4.12
N ALA A 55 6.85 -10.67 -3.95
CA ALA A 55 6.89 -9.93 -2.70
C ALA A 55 6.19 -10.68 -1.56
N GLU A 56 5.01 -11.23 -1.80
CA GLU A 56 4.24 -12.01 -0.81
C GLU A 56 5.08 -13.16 -0.25
N LYS A 57 5.71 -13.95 -1.14
CA LYS A 57 6.56 -15.09 -0.74
C LYS A 57 7.79 -14.65 0.07
N ILE A 58 8.42 -13.55 -0.34
CA ILE A 58 9.58 -13.00 0.38
C ILE A 58 9.14 -12.46 1.74
N PHE A 59 8.02 -11.75 1.80
CA PHE A 59 7.50 -11.15 3.01
C PHE A 59 7.16 -12.21 4.06
N LEU A 60 6.52 -13.31 3.67
CA LEU A 60 6.28 -14.44 4.59
C LEU A 60 7.57 -14.99 5.20
N ARG A 61 8.66 -15.06 4.43
CA ARG A 61 9.96 -15.47 4.94
C ARG A 61 10.56 -14.42 5.89
N ILE A 62 10.36 -13.14 5.62
CA ILE A 62 10.79 -12.04 6.48
C ILE A 62 10.04 -12.11 7.82
N LEU A 63 8.71 -12.25 7.79
CA LEU A 63 7.90 -12.41 9.00
C LEU A 63 8.36 -13.60 9.85
N LYS A 64 8.60 -14.75 9.20
CA LYS A 64 9.17 -15.92 9.88
C LYS A 64 10.54 -15.65 10.50
N ALA A 65 11.42 -14.94 9.81
CA ALA A 65 12.72 -14.57 10.37
C ALA A 65 12.58 -13.64 11.58
N ILE A 66 11.66 -12.67 11.54
CA ILE A 66 11.38 -11.77 12.67
C ILE A 66 10.86 -12.57 13.88
N ASP A 67 9.88 -13.45 13.68
CA ASP A 67 9.29 -14.29 14.72
C ASP A 67 10.34 -15.21 15.37
N GLU A 68 11.18 -15.84 14.56
CA GLU A 68 12.27 -16.72 15.01
C GLU A 68 13.52 -15.94 15.49
N LYS A 69 13.49 -14.61 15.50
CA LYS A 69 14.62 -13.72 15.85
C LYS A 69 15.88 -14.02 15.04
N ARG A 70 15.74 -14.40 13.78
CA ARG A 70 16.82 -14.63 12.82
C ARG A 70 17.11 -13.38 11.98
N PRO A 71 18.35 -13.22 11.47
CA PRO A 71 18.69 -12.10 10.60
C PRO A 71 17.82 -12.05 9.34
N ILE A 72 17.19 -10.90 9.05
CA ILE A 72 16.30 -10.72 7.89
C ILE A 72 17.06 -10.93 6.56
N ILE A 73 18.37 -10.67 6.54
CA ILE A 73 19.25 -10.91 5.38
C ILE A 73 19.29 -12.38 4.93
N GLU A 74 18.91 -13.33 5.78
CA GLU A 74 18.73 -14.74 5.41
C GLU A 74 17.46 -14.94 4.56
N ALA A 75 16.40 -14.19 4.86
CA ALA A 75 15.12 -14.23 4.15
C ALA A 75 15.14 -13.40 2.86
N PHE A 76 15.83 -12.24 2.87
CA PHE A 76 15.82 -11.31 1.74
C PHE A 76 17.21 -10.73 1.47
N LYS A 77 17.75 -10.94 0.26
CA LYS A 77 19.15 -10.63 -0.06
C LYS A 77 19.44 -9.16 -0.40
N ASN A 78 18.42 -8.30 -0.44
CA ASN A 78 18.62 -6.88 -0.72
C ASN A 78 19.10 -6.15 0.54
N LYS A 79 20.42 -5.98 0.68
CA LYS A 79 21.07 -5.39 1.86
C LYS A 79 20.50 -4.02 2.26
N GLN A 80 20.27 -3.12 1.29
CA GLN A 80 19.78 -1.77 1.58
C GLN A 80 18.36 -1.80 2.13
N LYS A 81 17.49 -2.63 1.55
CA LYS A 81 16.13 -2.82 2.06
C LYS A 81 16.11 -3.48 3.43
N VAL A 82 16.98 -4.46 3.66
CA VAL A 82 17.10 -5.12 4.96
C VAL A 82 17.52 -4.12 6.04
N GLN A 83 18.53 -3.29 5.77
CA GLN A 83 18.94 -2.24 6.71
C GLN A 83 17.80 -1.27 7.03
N ALA A 84 17.00 -0.88 6.02
CA ALA A 84 15.83 -0.04 6.23
C ALA A 84 14.77 -0.74 7.09
N MET A 85 14.46 -2.01 6.82
CA MET A 85 13.52 -2.81 7.62
C MET A 85 13.98 -2.93 9.07
N GLU A 86 15.25 -3.30 9.29
CA GLU A 86 15.83 -3.43 10.64
C GLU A 86 15.77 -2.10 11.41
N PHE A 87 16.03 -0.97 10.73
CA PHE A 87 15.85 0.35 11.34
C PHE A 87 14.41 0.59 11.79
N ILE A 88 13.41 0.27 10.94
CA ILE A 88 11.99 0.42 11.31
C ILE A 88 11.66 -0.45 12.53
N ILE A 89 12.06 -1.73 12.52
CA ILE A 89 11.75 -2.71 13.57
C ILE A 89 12.34 -2.28 14.91
N GLN A 90 13.59 -1.81 14.91
CA GLN A 90 14.30 -1.35 16.12
C GLN A 90 13.70 -0.05 16.68
N ASN A 91 13.15 0.80 15.82
CA ASN A 91 12.65 2.13 16.20
C ASN A 91 11.12 2.23 16.16
N ARG A 92 10.39 1.11 16.06
CA ARG A 92 8.93 1.09 15.79
C ARG A 92 8.11 1.98 16.71
N CYS A 93 8.37 1.96 18.02
CA CYS A 93 7.61 2.77 18.98
C CYS A 93 7.84 4.26 18.76
N SER A 94 9.10 4.69 18.62
CA SER A 94 9.44 6.11 18.45
C SER A 94 9.01 6.65 17.07
N LEU A 95 9.09 5.83 16.02
CA LEU A 95 8.60 6.17 14.69
C LEU A 95 7.08 6.26 14.66
N PHE A 96 6.38 5.33 15.30
CA PHE A 96 4.93 5.36 15.42
C PHE A 96 4.44 6.60 16.18
N GLU A 97 5.09 6.95 17.31
CA GLU A 97 4.75 8.19 18.03
C GLU A 97 4.92 9.43 17.17
N LYS A 98 6.00 9.50 16.37
CA LYS A 98 6.22 10.60 15.41
C LYS A 98 5.15 10.61 14.32
N PHE A 99 4.76 9.44 13.80
CA PHE A 99 3.68 9.31 12.82
C PHE A 99 2.36 9.86 13.36
N ILE A 100 1.96 9.49 14.58
CA ILE A 100 0.71 9.97 15.18
C ILE A 100 0.74 11.49 15.37
N LYS A 101 1.86 12.02 15.87
CA LYS A 101 2.04 13.46 16.16
C LYS A 101 2.30 14.33 14.92
N ALA A 102 2.65 13.73 13.78
CA ALA A 102 2.93 14.48 12.56
C ALA A 102 1.66 15.22 12.06
N GLU A 103 1.81 16.52 11.82
CA GLU A 103 0.81 17.35 11.14
C GLU A 103 0.60 16.84 9.70
N ASP A 104 1.71 16.69 8.97
CA ASP A 104 1.73 16.03 7.66
C ASP A 104 2.27 14.61 7.79
N LYS A 105 1.34 13.66 7.97
CA LYS A 105 1.65 12.23 8.06
C LYS A 105 2.29 11.70 6.77
N ILE A 106 1.86 12.17 5.60
CA ILE A 106 2.38 11.69 4.31
C ILE A 106 3.83 12.13 4.13
N GLN A 107 4.14 13.38 4.47
CA GLN A 107 5.50 13.89 4.43
C GLN A 107 6.40 13.21 5.46
N PHE A 108 5.89 12.93 6.65
CA PHE A 108 6.62 12.11 7.63
C PHE A 108 6.98 10.73 7.07
N LEU A 109 6.03 10.04 6.44
CA LEU A 109 6.29 8.71 5.86
C LEU A 109 7.37 8.74 4.78
N GLU A 110 7.49 9.82 4.00
CA GLU A 110 8.59 9.99 3.03
C GLU A 110 9.97 10.11 3.69
N SER A 111 10.06 10.51 4.96
CA SER A 111 11.33 10.61 5.68
C SER A 111 11.87 9.25 6.13
N LEU A 112 11.06 8.20 6.07
CA LEU A 112 11.46 6.84 6.47
C LEU A 112 12.44 6.23 5.46
N PRO A 113 13.41 5.43 5.91
CA PRO A 113 14.37 4.82 5.00
C PRO A 113 13.66 3.94 3.97
N PHE A 114 14.06 4.08 2.71
CA PHE A 114 13.52 3.33 1.57
C PHE A 114 12.04 3.62 1.22
N ILE A 115 11.41 4.58 1.90
CA ILE A 115 10.11 5.14 1.50
C ILE A 115 10.38 6.44 0.73
N GLY A 116 9.74 6.60 -0.42
CA GLY A 116 9.97 7.75 -1.30
C GLY A 116 8.67 8.29 -1.88
N LYS A 117 8.80 9.20 -2.86
CA LYS A 117 7.70 9.98 -3.45
C LYS A 117 6.43 9.20 -3.79
N ILE A 118 6.56 7.95 -4.26
CA ILE A 118 5.41 7.09 -4.60
C ILE A 118 5.07 6.14 -3.44
N THR A 119 6.06 5.48 -2.85
CA THR A 119 5.82 4.45 -1.81
C THR A 119 5.27 5.03 -0.51
N LYS A 120 5.45 6.33 -0.24
CA LYS A 120 4.81 7.02 0.90
C LYS A 120 3.28 6.90 0.84
N TYR A 121 2.68 6.94 -0.35
CA TYR A 121 1.24 6.78 -0.52
C TYR A 121 0.78 5.32 -0.36
N HIS A 122 1.65 4.35 -0.70
CA HIS A 122 1.39 2.93 -0.39
C HIS A 122 1.28 2.74 1.11
N LEU A 123 2.29 3.21 1.84
CA LEU A 123 2.35 3.08 3.28
C LEU A 123 1.22 3.88 3.95
N ALA A 124 0.95 5.10 3.48
CA ALA A 124 -0.15 5.91 3.98
C ALA A 124 -1.50 5.18 3.90
N ARG A 125 -1.84 4.62 2.73
CA ARG A 125 -3.07 3.86 2.54
C ARG A 125 -3.14 2.65 3.46
N ASN A 126 -2.07 1.86 3.56
CA ASN A 126 -2.01 0.70 4.46
C ASN A 126 -2.13 1.06 5.95
N LEU A 127 -1.69 2.27 6.33
CA LEU A 127 -1.84 2.81 7.68
C LEU A 127 -3.19 3.52 7.89
N GLY A 128 -4.13 3.40 6.94
CA GLY A 128 -5.50 3.89 7.08
C GLY A 128 -5.72 5.36 6.70
N LEU A 129 -4.78 6.00 6.00
CA LEU A 129 -5.04 7.29 5.35
C LEU A 129 -5.81 7.07 4.05
N ASP A 130 -6.86 7.85 3.82
CA ASP A 130 -7.67 7.72 2.60
C ASP A 130 -7.01 8.40 1.39
N VAL A 131 -6.04 7.70 0.79
CA VAL A 131 -5.24 8.19 -0.33
C VAL A 131 -5.03 7.11 -1.39
N CYS A 132 -4.87 7.54 -2.64
CA CYS A 132 -4.46 6.67 -3.74
C CYS A 132 -2.94 6.69 -3.92
N LYS A 133 -2.34 5.58 -4.35
CA LYS A 133 -0.94 5.54 -4.76
C LYS A 133 -0.81 5.90 -6.26
N PRO A 134 -0.17 7.03 -6.63
CA PRO A 134 -0.03 7.44 -8.03
C PRO A 134 1.08 6.64 -8.74
N ASP A 135 0.93 5.32 -8.83
CA ASP A 135 1.89 4.45 -9.49
C ASP A 135 1.67 4.35 -11.00
N ARG A 136 2.56 3.63 -11.68
CA ARG A 136 2.52 3.51 -13.15
C ARG A 136 1.19 2.99 -13.69
N HIS A 137 0.48 2.13 -12.95
CA HIS A 137 -0.79 1.57 -13.38
C HIS A 137 -1.87 2.64 -13.29
N LEU A 138 -2.01 3.27 -12.12
CA LEU A 138 -3.01 4.29 -11.91
C LEU A 138 -2.78 5.54 -12.78
N VAL A 139 -1.51 5.94 -12.97
CA VAL A 139 -1.12 7.03 -13.90
C VAL A 139 -1.54 6.71 -15.33
N ARG A 140 -1.26 5.48 -15.80
CA ARG A 140 -1.65 5.05 -17.15
C ARG A 140 -3.16 5.07 -17.32
N ILE A 141 -3.93 4.54 -16.36
CA ILE A 141 -5.39 4.55 -16.40
C ILE A 141 -5.92 5.99 -16.42
N ALA A 142 -5.45 6.86 -15.53
CA ALA A 142 -5.89 8.24 -15.45
C ALA A 142 -5.58 9.05 -16.73
N SER A 143 -4.41 8.80 -17.35
CA SER A 143 -4.01 9.48 -18.59
C SER A 143 -4.93 9.20 -19.77
N GLN A 144 -5.60 8.04 -19.82
CA GLN A 144 -6.60 7.74 -20.87
C GLN A 144 -7.80 8.71 -20.81
N TYR A 145 -8.03 9.30 -19.63
CA TYR A 145 -9.10 10.27 -19.38
C TYR A 145 -8.58 11.70 -19.24
N LYS A 146 -7.30 11.96 -19.53
CA LYS A 146 -6.64 13.28 -19.43
C LYS A 146 -6.77 13.95 -18.05
N ILE A 147 -6.76 13.14 -16.99
CA ILE A 147 -6.81 13.58 -15.59
C ILE A 147 -5.70 12.92 -14.78
N THR A 148 -5.46 13.42 -13.58
CA THR A 148 -4.50 12.87 -12.62
C THR A 148 -5.07 11.64 -11.89
N PRO A 149 -4.21 10.76 -11.32
CA PRO A 149 -4.62 9.68 -10.43
C PRO A 149 -5.57 10.11 -9.31
N VAL A 150 -5.26 11.24 -8.65
CA VAL A 150 -6.04 11.77 -7.52
C VAL A 150 -7.43 12.20 -8.00
N GLU A 151 -7.52 12.89 -9.13
CA GLU A 151 -8.81 13.30 -9.71
C GLU A 151 -9.65 12.09 -10.14
N LEU A 152 -9.03 11.07 -10.74
CA LEU A 152 -9.73 9.84 -11.11
C LEU A 152 -10.30 9.14 -9.88
N CYS A 153 -9.48 8.90 -8.86
CA CYS A 153 -9.91 8.20 -7.65
C CYS A 153 -10.96 8.98 -6.87
N ARG A 154 -10.79 10.31 -6.72
CA ARG A 154 -11.78 11.17 -6.07
C ARG A 154 -13.11 11.15 -6.81
N ARG A 155 -13.11 11.30 -8.13
CA ARG A 155 -14.33 11.28 -8.94
C ARG A 155 -15.11 9.96 -8.80
N LEU A 156 -14.41 8.83 -8.76
CA LEU A 156 -15.05 7.53 -8.59
C LEU A 156 -15.57 7.37 -7.16
N SER A 157 -14.75 7.70 -6.17
CA SER A 157 -15.13 7.72 -4.74
C SER A 157 -16.41 8.53 -4.49
N ASP A 158 -16.46 9.77 -4.98
CA ASP A 158 -17.63 10.65 -4.85
C ASP A 158 -18.92 10.08 -5.47
N LYS A 159 -18.80 9.19 -6.46
CA LYS A 159 -19.92 8.63 -7.20
C LYS A 159 -20.36 7.25 -6.72
N THR A 160 -19.47 6.50 -6.09
CA THR A 160 -19.74 5.12 -5.65
C THR A 160 -19.86 5.00 -4.14
N GLY A 161 -19.34 5.96 -3.39
CA GLY A 161 -19.27 5.92 -1.93
C GLY A 161 -18.07 5.15 -1.39
N ASP A 162 -17.26 4.52 -2.26
CA ASP A 162 -16.03 3.85 -1.84
C ASP A 162 -14.97 4.87 -1.40
N LYS A 163 -14.12 4.51 -0.45
CA LYS A 163 -12.94 5.32 -0.09
C LYS A 163 -11.99 5.49 -1.29
N ILE A 164 -11.23 6.59 -1.34
CA ILE A 164 -10.18 6.81 -2.35
C ILE A 164 -9.17 5.65 -2.37
N GLY A 165 -8.78 5.17 -1.18
CA GLY A 165 -7.89 4.02 -1.03
C GLY A 165 -8.48 2.73 -1.64
N THR A 166 -9.80 2.54 -1.50
CA THR A 166 -10.54 1.40 -2.06
C THR A 166 -10.61 1.48 -3.58
N VAL A 167 -10.87 2.67 -4.12
CA VAL A 167 -10.83 2.87 -5.57
C VAL A 167 -9.45 2.53 -6.13
N ASP A 168 -8.37 2.97 -5.46
CA ASP A 168 -7.00 2.64 -5.86
C ASP A 168 -6.74 1.14 -5.88
N ILE A 169 -7.11 0.40 -4.81
CA ILE A 169 -6.84 -1.05 -4.76
C ILE A 169 -7.61 -1.83 -5.83
N VAL A 170 -8.86 -1.45 -6.09
CA VAL A 170 -9.68 -2.06 -7.16
C VAL A 170 -9.04 -1.82 -8.54
N LEU A 171 -8.68 -0.58 -8.87
CA LEU A 171 -8.07 -0.27 -10.16
C LEU A 171 -6.70 -0.91 -10.32
N TRP A 172 -5.89 -0.90 -9.26
CA TRP A 172 -4.57 -1.53 -9.27
C TRP A 172 -4.69 -3.04 -9.47
N ARG A 173 -5.59 -3.72 -8.75
CA ARG A 173 -5.78 -5.17 -8.86
C ARG A 173 -6.31 -5.57 -10.24
N ALA A 174 -7.28 -4.82 -10.77
CA ALA A 174 -7.80 -5.04 -12.12
C ALA A 174 -6.69 -4.90 -13.18
N ALA A 175 -5.85 -3.87 -13.09
CA ALA A 175 -4.71 -3.69 -13.99
C ALA A 175 -3.65 -4.80 -13.83
N ASN A 176 -3.36 -5.22 -12.59
CA ASN A 176 -2.42 -6.31 -12.31
C ASN A 176 -2.89 -7.66 -12.89
N LEU A 177 -4.20 -7.86 -13.03
CA LEU A 177 -4.80 -9.04 -13.67
C LEU A 177 -5.03 -8.90 -15.18
N GLY A 178 -4.65 -7.76 -15.78
CA GLY A 178 -4.83 -7.50 -17.22
C GLY A 178 -6.28 -7.25 -17.63
N MET A 179 -7.13 -6.78 -16.71
CA MET A 179 -8.53 -6.43 -16.98
C MET A 179 -8.68 -5.00 -17.53
N ILE A 180 -7.63 -4.17 -17.40
CA ILE A 180 -7.52 -2.77 -17.86
C ILE A 180 -6.20 -2.58 -18.62
#